data_AF-W6CE27-F1
#
_entry.id   AF-W6CE27-F1
#
_cell.length_a   1.000
_cell.length_b   1.000
_cell.length_c   1.000
_cell.angle_alpha   90.00
_cell.angle_beta   90.00
_cell.angle_gamma   90.00
#
_symmetry.space_group_name_H-M   'P 1'
#
loop_
_entity.id
_entity.type
_entity.pdbx_description
1 polymer ?
#
loop_
_entity_poly.entity_id
_entity_poly.type
_entity_poly.pdbx_seq_one_letter_code
_entity_poly.pdbx_strand_id
1 'polypeptide(L)'
;YVSSENFVNDYVNATRKNQMENFENTYRNLDLLLLDDVQFFSDKEGTKNEFFNTFNALYDKGSQIVLTSDRIPQELNNLEDRLVSRFSWGLTTDITAPDYETRMAILLIKSESSRLEFPSETLSYIAGQIDSNVRELEGALNRVEFVARANGIAVVDIETASQALRSLKNATQQ
;
A
#
# COMPACT_ATOMS: atom_id res chain seq x y z
N TYR A 1 2.60 0.62 13.97
CA TYR A 1 1.89 0.62 12.68
C TYR A 1 0.41 0.59 12.96
N VAL A 2 -0.36 1.40 12.24
CA VAL A 2 -1.82 1.49 12.35
C VAL A 2 -2.38 1.94 10.99
N SER A 3 -3.52 1.42 10.56
CA SER A 3 -4.25 1.98 9.41
C SER A 3 -5.12 3.14 9.87
N SER A 4 -5.39 4.10 8.99
CA SER A 4 -6.25 5.24 9.31
C SER A 4 -7.66 4.81 9.76
N GLU A 5 -8.20 3.72 9.22
CA GLU A 5 -9.47 3.12 9.67
C GLU A 5 -9.40 2.63 11.13
N ASN A 6 -8.34 1.94 11.52
CA ASN A 6 -8.16 1.47 12.89
C ASN A 6 -7.98 2.64 13.86
N PHE A 7 -7.25 3.69 13.46
CA PHE A 7 -7.14 4.92 14.24
C PHE A 7 -8.51 5.58 14.46
N VAL A 8 -9.35 5.66 13.41
CA VAL A 8 -10.74 6.15 13.52
C VAL A 8 -11.53 5.30 14.50
N ASN A 9 -11.46 3.97 14.38
CA ASN A 9 -12.21 3.04 15.23
C ASN A 9 -11.79 3.16 16.70
N ASP A 10 -10.49 3.27 16.97
CA ASP A 10 -9.96 3.45 18.32
C ASP A 10 -10.43 4.77 18.92
N TYR A 11 -10.40 5.85 18.14
CA TYR A 11 -10.90 7.17 18.57
C TYR A 11 -12.40 7.11 18.91
N VAL A 12 -13.22 6.52 18.04
CA VAL A 12 -14.66 6.37 18.25
C VAL A 12 -14.94 5.53 19.50
N ASN A 13 -14.22 4.42 19.68
CA ASN A 13 -14.38 3.54 20.83
C ASN A 13 -13.97 4.23 22.14
N ALA A 14 -12.84 4.95 22.14
CA ALA A 14 -12.36 5.70 23.29
C ALA A 14 -13.35 6.81 23.67
N THR A 15 -13.90 7.52 22.69
CA THR A 15 -14.96 8.53 22.91
C THR A 15 -16.20 7.90 23.54
N ARG A 16 -16.71 6.80 22.98
CA ARG A 16 -17.92 6.11 23.47
C ARG A 16 -17.76 5.54 24.88
N LYS A 17 -16.56 5.08 25.24
CA LYS A 17 -16.27 4.49 26.55
C LYS A 17 -15.77 5.51 27.57
N ASN A 18 -15.64 6.77 27.19
CA ASN A 18 -15.00 7.82 28.00
C ASN A 18 -13.57 7.45 28.44
N GLN A 19 -12.80 6.88 27.50
CA GLN A 19 -11.44 6.36 27.68
C GLN A 19 -10.44 7.11 26.79
N MET A 20 -10.64 8.41 26.56
CA MET A 20 -9.74 9.21 25.71
C MET A 20 -8.31 9.24 26.23
N GLU A 21 -8.09 9.22 27.54
CA GLU A 21 -6.74 9.15 28.12
C GLU A 21 -5.97 7.91 27.65
N ASN A 22 -6.64 6.76 27.52
CA ASN A 22 -6.00 5.54 27.02
C ASN A 22 -5.61 5.68 25.54
N PHE A 23 -6.46 6.32 24.74
CA PHE A 23 -6.18 6.60 23.33
C PHE A 23 -4.95 7.51 23.21
N GLU A 24 -4.93 8.62 23.95
CA GLU A 24 -3.81 9.56 23.95
C GLU A 24 -2.51 8.88 24.39
N ASN A 25 -2.54 8.10 25.46
CA ASN A 25 -1.36 7.36 25.94
C ASN A 25 -0.83 6.36 24.92
N THR A 26 -1.73 5.74 24.15
CA THR A 26 -1.36 4.77 23.11
C THR A 26 -0.68 5.46 21.93
N TYR A 27 -1.21 6.60 21.48
CA TYR A 27 -0.78 7.23 20.24
C TYR A 27 0.24 8.36 20.40
N ARG A 28 0.25 9.10 21.52
CA ARG A 28 1.11 10.28 21.72
C ARG A 28 2.46 9.98 22.38
N ASN A 29 2.65 8.78 22.90
CA ASN A 29 3.91 8.38 23.54
C ASN A 29 4.84 7.57 22.63
N LEU A 30 4.47 7.36 21.37
CA LEU A 30 5.26 6.59 20.41
C LEU A 30 6.58 7.28 20.05
N ASP A 31 7.60 6.51 19.70
CA ASP A 31 8.84 7.01 19.09
C ASP A 31 8.78 6.97 17.56
N LEU A 32 7.93 6.09 17.00
CA LEU A 32 7.66 5.96 15.58
C LEU A 32 6.17 5.69 15.35
N LEU A 33 5.51 6.56 14.59
CA LEU A 33 4.16 6.36 14.07
C LEU A 33 4.23 6.03 12.57
N LEU A 34 3.76 4.84 12.21
CA LEU A 34 3.50 4.45 10.82
C LEU A 34 1.98 4.42 10.64
N LEU A 35 1.45 5.33 9.83
CA LEU A 35 0.03 5.44 9.55
C LEU A 35 -0.24 5.21 8.07
N ASP A 36 -1.05 4.20 7.77
CA ASP A 36 -1.41 3.82 6.40
C ASP A 36 -2.71 4.51 5.95
N ASP A 37 -2.80 4.85 4.67
CA ASP A 37 -4.01 5.32 3.98
C ASP A 37 -4.71 6.55 4.61
N VAL A 38 -4.00 7.67 4.76
CA VAL A 38 -4.56 8.87 5.44
C VAL A 38 -5.78 9.50 4.74
N GLN A 39 -6.06 9.11 3.49
CA GLN A 39 -7.27 9.51 2.75
C GLN A 39 -8.58 9.09 3.44
N PHE A 40 -8.55 8.11 4.36
CA PHE A 40 -9.74 7.69 5.10
C PHE A 40 -10.22 8.71 6.17
N PHE A 41 -9.43 9.74 6.49
CA PHE A 41 -9.82 10.76 7.48
C PHE A 41 -10.80 11.81 6.95
N SER A 42 -10.92 11.96 5.64
CA SER A 42 -11.59 13.07 4.97
C SER A 42 -12.99 13.37 5.50
N ASP A 43 -13.76 12.34 5.86
CA ASP A 43 -15.17 12.45 6.25
C ASP A 43 -15.42 12.40 7.77
N LYS A 44 -14.36 12.45 8.60
CA LYS A 44 -14.45 12.27 10.07
C LYS A 44 -13.84 13.45 10.83
N GLU A 45 -14.56 14.57 10.94
CA GLU A 45 -14.07 15.80 11.59
C GLU A 45 -13.50 15.60 13.01
N GLY A 46 -14.17 14.81 13.86
CA GLY A 46 -13.66 14.50 15.20
C GLY A 46 -12.30 13.81 15.14
N THR A 47 -12.15 12.82 14.25
CA THR A 47 -10.88 12.11 14.08
C THR A 47 -9.80 13.00 13.45
N LYS A 48 -10.14 13.88 12.50
CA LYS A 48 -9.18 14.84 11.92
C LYS A 48 -8.57 15.75 12.98
N ASN A 49 -9.40 16.30 13.85
CA ASN A 49 -8.95 17.12 14.98
C ASN A 49 -8.03 16.34 15.92
N GLU A 50 -8.43 15.13 16.30
CA GLU A 50 -7.66 14.32 17.24
C GLU A 50 -6.34 13.83 16.64
N PHE A 51 -6.34 13.47 15.36
CA PHE A 51 -5.12 13.15 14.64
C PHE A 51 -4.18 14.37 14.56
N PHE A 52 -4.70 15.56 14.29
CA PHE A 52 -3.88 16.78 14.31
C PHE A 52 -3.21 17.00 15.68
N ASN A 53 -3.93 16.80 16.79
CA ASN A 53 -3.37 16.91 18.13
C ASN A 53 -2.29 15.84 18.38
N THR A 54 -2.56 14.60 17.97
CA THR A 54 -1.62 13.48 18.09
C THR A 54 -0.35 13.73 17.29
N PHE A 55 -0.49 14.20 16.04
CA PHE A 55 0.64 14.57 15.18
C PHE A 55 1.52 15.62 15.84
N ASN A 56 0.93 16.69 16.39
CA ASN A 56 1.68 17.75 17.08
C ASN A 56 2.47 17.20 18.27
N ALA A 57 1.80 16.44 19.14
CA ALA A 57 2.44 15.88 20.34
C ALA A 57 3.66 15.00 19.98
N LEU A 58 3.52 14.17 18.93
CA LEU A 58 4.61 13.33 18.44
C LEU A 58 5.72 14.16 17.76
N TYR A 59 5.35 15.13 16.94
CA TYR A 59 6.30 16.00 16.25
C TYR A 59 7.15 16.81 17.26
N ASP A 60 6.50 17.42 18.25
CA ASP A 60 7.17 18.22 19.28
C ASP A 60 8.07 17.37 20.20
N LYS A 61 7.71 16.10 20.41
CA LYS A 61 8.55 15.11 21.10
C LYS A 61 9.78 14.70 20.26
N GLY A 62 9.78 14.94 18.96
CA GLY A 62 10.82 14.46 18.03
C GLY A 62 10.61 13.02 17.57
N SER A 63 9.39 12.49 17.68
CA SER A 63 9.05 11.16 17.18
C SER A 63 9.06 11.13 15.65
N GLN A 64 9.45 10.00 15.07
CA GLN A 64 9.36 9.81 13.62
C GLN A 64 7.91 9.54 13.23
N ILE A 65 7.44 10.21 12.17
CA ILE A 65 6.10 10.00 11.62
C ILE A 65 6.28 9.62 10.15
N VAL A 66 5.63 8.54 9.73
CA VAL A 66 5.55 8.11 8.33
C VAL A 66 4.09 7.91 7.99
N LEU A 67 3.67 8.58 6.93
CA LEU A 67 2.30 8.55 6.43
C LEU A 67 2.33 8.02 5.00
N THR A 68 1.34 7.24 4.62
CA THR A 68 1.08 6.88 3.23
C THR A 68 -0.24 7.48 2.78
N SER A 69 -0.36 7.74 1.47
CA SER A 69 -1.62 8.15 0.88
C SER A 69 -1.70 7.72 -0.57
N ASP A 70 -2.92 7.43 -1.02
CA ASP A 70 -3.22 7.22 -2.45
C ASP A 70 -3.14 8.50 -3.28
N ARG A 71 -3.13 9.68 -2.63
CA ARG A 71 -3.13 10.99 -3.29
C ARG A 71 -2.14 11.91 -2.63
N ILE A 72 -1.62 12.85 -3.41
CA ILE A 72 -0.78 13.91 -2.86
C ILE A 72 -1.59 14.76 -1.86
N PRO A 73 -0.95 15.35 -0.82
CA PRO A 73 -1.66 16.09 0.22
C PRO A 73 -2.63 17.16 -0.29
N GLN A 74 -2.32 17.82 -1.41
CA GLN A 74 -3.15 18.86 -2.01
C GLN A 74 -4.44 18.32 -2.65
N GLU A 75 -4.51 17.03 -2.98
CA GLU A 75 -5.65 16.36 -3.60
C GLU A 75 -6.53 15.59 -2.60
N LEU A 76 -6.17 15.64 -1.31
CA LEU A 76 -6.96 15.09 -0.22
C LEU A 76 -8.14 16.01 0.07
N ASN A 77 -9.24 15.79 -0.65
CA ASN A 77 -10.51 16.48 -0.45
C ASN A 77 -10.94 16.39 1.02
N ASN A 78 -11.52 17.47 1.55
CA ASN A 78 -12.03 17.56 2.92
C ASN A 78 -10.96 17.43 4.02
N LEU A 79 -9.67 17.41 3.69
CA LEU A 79 -8.60 17.61 4.65
C LEU A 79 -8.44 19.11 4.93
N GLU A 80 -8.27 19.47 6.19
CA GLU A 80 -8.07 20.87 6.56
C GLU A 80 -6.67 21.37 6.14
N ASP A 81 -6.56 22.63 5.72
CA ASP A 81 -5.30 23.24 5.24
C ASP A 81 -4.12 23.05 6.21
N ARG A 82 -4.41 23.04 7.52
CA ARG A 82 -3.38 22.81 8.55
C ARG A 82 -2.76 21.43 8.47
N LEU A 83 -3.54 20.38 8.17
CA LEU A 83 -3.03 19.02 8.01
C LEU A 83 -2.25 18.89 6.69
N VAL A 84 -2.76 19.47 5.60
CA VAL A 84 -2.04 19.54 4.31
C VAL A 84 -0.66 20.18 4.47
N SER A 85 -0.59 21.28 5.22
CA SER A 85 0.67 21.96 5.54
C SER A 85 1.64 21.05 6.31
N ARG A 86 1.15 20.31 7.32
CA ARG A 86 1.98 19.36 8.08
C ARG A 86 2.53 18.22 7.23
N PHE A 87 1.71 17.70 6.33
CA PHE A 87 2.15 16.63 5.42
C PHE A 87 3.23 17.13 4.46
N SER A 88 3.15 18.41 4.07
CA SER A 88 4.09 19.04 3.15
C SER A 88 5.40 19.52 3.81
N TRP A 89 5.47 19.61 5.15
CA TRP A 89 6.69 20.01 5.86
C TRP A 89 7.74 18.89 5.94
N GLY A 90 7.32 17.65 5.71
CA GLY A 90 8.21 16.49 5.70
C GLY A 90 8.84 16.22 4.33
N LEU A 91 9.45 15.05 4.22
CA LEU A 91 9.85 14.49 2.93
C LEU A 91 8.61 13.87 2.26
N THR A 92 8.12 14.53 1.20
CA THR A 92 7.09 13.97 0.33
C THR A 92 7.75 13.31 -0.86
N THR A 93 7.50 12.01 -1.04
CA THR A 93 7.97 11.25 -2.20
C THR A 93 6.82 10.46 -2.80
N ASP A 94 6.72 10.52 -4.12
CA ASP A 94 5.71 9.74 -4.85
C ASP A 94 6.28 8.37 -5.20
N ILE A 95 5.42 7.34 -5.19
CA ILE A 95 5.72 6.01 -5.70
C ILE A 95 5.06 5.88 -7.06
N THR A 96 5.86 5.83 -8.12
CA THR A 96 5.38 5.68 -9.49
C THR A 96 5.35 4.21 -9.92
N ALA A 97 4.71 3.94 -11.05
CA ALA A 97 4.80 2.64 -11.69
C ALA A 97 6.27 2.24 -11.92
N PRO A 98 6.66 0.98 -11.63
CA PRO A 98 8.02 0.52 -11.83
C PRO A 98 8.39 0.45 -13.32
N ASP A 99 9.61 0.86 -13.67
CA ASP A 99 10.16 0.65 -15.00
C ASP A 99 10.38 -0.85 -15.30
N TYR A 100 10.69 -1.19 -16.55
CA TYR A 100 10.83 -2.58 -16.98
C TYR A 100 11.91 -3.34 -16.18
N GLU A 101 13.05 -2.71 -15.92
CA GLU A 101 14.15 -3.31 -15.15
C GLU A 101 13.74 -3.60 -13.71
N THR A 102 13.02 -2.67 -13.08
CA THR A 102 12.47 -2.83 -11.74
C THR A 102 11.41 -3.93 -11.70
N ARG A 103 10.52 -4.01 -12.72
CA ARG A 103 9.55 -5.11 -12.83
C ARG A 103 10.23 -6.46 -12.96
N MET A 104 11.28 -6.56 -13.77
CA MET A 104 12.08 -7.79 -13.89
C MET A 104 12.71 -8.20 -12.57
N ALA A 105 13.30 -7.25 -11.83
CA ALA A 105 13.88 -7.52 -10.52
C ALA A 105 12.83 -8.00 -9.51
N ILE A 106 11.65 -7.36 -9.47
CA ILE A 106 10.54 -7.78 -8.61
C ILE A 106 10.11 -9.21 -8.94
N LEU A 107 9.87 -9.51 -10.22
CA LEU A 107 9.44 -10.84 -10.66
C LEU A 107 10.48 -11.91 -10.35
N LEU A 108 11.76 -11.63 -10.56
CA LEU A 108 12.86 -12.54 -10.24
C LEU A 108 12.84 -12.88 -8.74
N ILE A 109 12.91 -11.87 -7.87
CA ILE A 109 12.92 -12.04 -6.41
C ILE A 109 11.68 -12.79 -5.92
N LYS A 110 10.49 -12.48 -6.47
CA LYS A 110 9.24 -13.14 -6.07
C LYS A 110 9.21 -14.59 -6.55
N SER A 111 9.67 -14.86 -7.77
CA SER A 111 9.70 -16.22 -8.34
C SER A 111 10.64 -17.17 -7.59
N GLU A 112 11.70 -16.67 -6.96
CA GLU A 112 12.62 -17.46 -6.11
C GLU A 112 11.93 -18.09 -4.91
N SER A 113 10.88 -17.44 -4.39
CA SER A 113 10.07 -18.00 -3.30
C SER A 113 9.11 -19.10 -3.75
N SER A 114 8.94 -19.27 -5.07
CA SER A 114 8.12 -20.30 -5.67
C SER A 114 8.88 -21.63 -5.73
N ARG A 115 8.15 -22.76 -5.79
CA ARG A 115 8.74 -24.08 -6.08
C ARG A 115 8.75 -24.40 -7.58
N LEU A 116 8.58 -23.38 -8.42
CA LEU A 116 8.50 -23.50 -9.87
C LEU A 116 9.75 -22.87 -10.48
N GLU A 117 10.20 -23.42 -11.59
CA GLU A 117 11.28 -22.84 -12.38
C GLU A 117 10.69 -21.85 -13.38
N PHE A 118 11.19 -20.62 -13.34
CA PHE A 118 10.82 -19.55 -14.28
C PHE A 118 12.03 -19.18 -15.13
N PRO A 119 12.09 -19.61 -16.40
CA PRO A 119 13.05 -19.11 -17.37
C PRO A 119 12.97 -17.58 -17.49
N SER A 120 14.12 -16.94 -17.72
CA SER A 120 14.22 -15.47 -17.83
C SER A 120 13.29 -14.89 -18.90
N GLU A 121 13.13 -15.60 -20.02
CA GLU A 121 12.21 -15.22 -21.10
C GLU A 121 10.73 -15.23 -20.67
N THR A 122 10.32 -16.13 -19.77
CA THR A 122 8.97 -16.16 -19.21
C THR A 122 8.75 -14.96 -18.29
N LEU A 123 9.71 -14.63 -17.43
CA LEU A 123 9.61 -13.44 -16.56
C LEU A 123 9.60 -12.16 -17.39
N SER A 124 10.43 -12.08 -18.43
CA SER A 124 10.44 -10.99 -19.41
C SER A 124 9.10 -10.83 -20.11
N TYR A 125 8.49 -11.95 -20.52
CA TYR A 125 7.15 -11.94 -21.09
C TYR A 125 6.12 -11.35 -20.11
N ILE A 126 6.11 -11.80 -18.84
CA ILE A 126 5.19 -11.30 -17.81
C ILE A 126 5.41 -9.80 -17.56
N ALA A 127 6.66 -9.36 -17.41
CA ALA A 127 7.02 -7.95 -17.22
C ALA A 127 6.60 -7.04 -18.40
N GLY A 128 6.56 -7.60 -19.60
CA GLY A 128 6.10 -6.92 -20.81
C GLY A 128 4.57 -6.86 -20.94
N GLN A 129 3.81 -7.66 -20.18
CA GLN A 129 2.35 -7.62 -20.19
C GLN A 129 1.74 -6.64 -19.18
N ILE A 130 2.47 -6.28 -18.12
CA ILE A 130 1.97 -5.45 -17.01
C ILE A 130 2.90 -4.26 -16.80
N ASP A 131 2.40 -3.04 -16.98
CA ASP A 131 3.12 -1.78 -16.82
C ASP A 131 2.45 -0.80 -15.85
N SER A 132 1.34 -1.21 -15.23
CA SER A 132 0.47 -0.40 -14.38
C SER A 132 1.02 -0.17 -12.96
N ASN A 133 1.15 -1.22 -12.15
CA ASN A 133 1.63 -1.14 -10.77
C ASN A 133 2.15 -2.50 -10.26
N VAL A 134 2.90 -2.47 -9.14
CA VAL A 134 3.50 -3.66 -8.53
C VAL A 134 2.45 -4.68 -8.10
N ARG A 135 1.27 -4.25 -7.64
CA ARG A 135 0.21 -5.16 -7.18
C ARG A 135 -0.34 -6.00 -8.33
N GLU A 136 -0.57 -5.39 -9.49
CA GLU A 136 -0.99 -6.11 -10.70
C GLU A 136 0.10 -7.02 -11.24
N LEU A 137 1.37 -6.60 -11.17
CA LEU A 137 2.52 -7.42 -11.56
C LEU A 137 2.62 -8.69 -10.70
N GLU A 138 2.52 -8.53 -9.37
CA GLU A 138 2.50 -9.66 -8.44
C GLU A 138 1.25 -10.53 -8.62
N GLY A 139 0.09 -9.92 -8.88
CA GLY A 139 -1.14 -10.64 -9.20
C GLY A 139 -1.02 -11.49 -10.45
N ALA A 140 -0.38 -10.97 -11.50
CA ALA A 140 -0.07 -11.70 -12.72
C ALA A 140 0.84 -12.90 -12.44
N LEU A 141 1.94 -12.71 -11.71
CA LEU A 141 2.84 -13.81 -11.33
C LEU A 141 2.11 -14.88 -10.51
N ASN A 142 1.36 -14.49 -9.47
CA ASN A 142 0.57 -15.41 -8.64
C ASN A 142 -0.42 -16.23 -9.47
N ARG A 143 -1.05 -15.62 -10.47
CA ARG A 143 -1.98 -16.31 -11.38
C ARG A 143 -1.26 -17.34 -12.24
N VAL A 144 -0.10 -16.98 -12.79
CA VAL A 144 0.74 -17.90 -13.56
C VAL A 144 1.17 -19.09 -12.70
N GLU A 145 1.64 -18.83 -11.47
CA GLU A 145 1.99 -19.88 -10.52
C GLU A 145 0.81 -20.80 -10.19
N PHE A 146 -0.37 -20.22 -9.97
CA PHE A 146 -1.59 -20.99 -9.69
C PHE A 146 -1.94 -21.93 -10.85
N VAL A 147 -1.92 -21.43 -12.09
CA VAL A 147 -2.21 -22.23 -13.29
C VAL A 147 -1.16 -23.33 -13.47
N ALA A 148 0.13 -23.02 -13.30
CA ALA A 148 1.19 -24.01 -13.40
C ALA A 148 1.02 -25.14 -12.36
N ARG A 149 0.78 -24.78 -11.09
CA ARG A 149 0.54 -25.75 -10.02
C ARG A 149 -0.71 -26.60 -10.26
N ALA A 150 -1.81 -25.99 -10.69
CA ALA A 150 -3.05 -26.70 -10.99
C ALA A 150 -2.88 -27.75 -12.10
N ASN A 151 -1.95 -27.52 -13.04
CA ASN A 151 -1.64 -28.44 -14.14
C ASN A 151 -0.40 -29.32 -13.89
N GLY A 152 0.21 -29.25 -12.70
CA GLY A 152 1.42 -30.03 -12.38
C GLY A 152 2.67 -29.64 -13.19
N ILE A 153 2.72 -28.40 -13.70
CA ILE A 153 3.84 -27.87 -14.48
C ILE A 153 4.92 -27.38 -13.52
N ALA A 154 6.14 -27.92 -13.65
CA ALA A 154 7.28 -27.53 -12.82
C ALA A 154 8.13 -26.39 -13.43
N VAL A 155 8.23 -26.34 -14.76
CA VAL A 155 8.94 -25.30 -15.52
C VAL A 155 7.91 -24.47 -16.27
N VAL A 156 7.81 -23.19 -15.95
CA VAL A 156 6.78 -22.30 -16.50
C VAL A 156 7.29 -21.66 -17.78
N ASP A 157 6.82 -22.14 -18.93
CA ASP A 157 7.10 -21.55 -20.23
C ASP A 157 6.19 -20.35 -20.56
N ILE A 158 6.51 -19.67 -21.66
CA ILE A 158 5.74 -18.52 -22.17
C ILE A 158 4.30 -18.91 -22.50
N GLU A 159 4.05 -20.14 -22.97
CA GLU A 159 2.70 -20.60 -23.32
C GLU A 159 1.80 -20.70 -22.08
N THR A 160 2.31 -21.32 -21.02
CA THR A 160 1.64 -21.42 -19.72
C THR A 160 1.35 -20.04 -19.15
N ALA A 161 2.34 -19.13 -19.18
CA ALA A 161 2.17 -17.76 -18.74
C ALA A 161 1.11 -17.01 -19.57
N SER A 162 1.18 -17.12 -20.90
CA SER A 162 0.20 -16.53 -21.82
C SER A 162 -1.22 -17.03 -21.54
N GLN A 163 -1.40 -18.34 -21.37
CA GLN A 163 -2.70 -18.93 -21.04
C GLN A 163 -3.25 -18.39 -19.72
N ALA A 164 -2.40 -18.30 -18.70
CA ALA A 164 -2.80 -17.78 -17.39
C ALA A 164 -3.21 -16.30 -17.46
N LEU A 165 -2.51 -15.48 -18.26
CA LEU A 165 -2.73 -14.05 -18.35
C LEU A 165 -3.84 -13.64 -19.34
N ARG A 166 -4.26 -14.49 -20.28
CA ARG A 166 -5.34 -14.20 -21.26
C ARG A 166 -6.64 -13.71 -20.60
N SER A 167 -6.93 -14.18 -19.40
CA SER A 167 -8.14 -13.83 -18.65
C SER A 167 -8.05 -12.50 -17.91
N LEU A 168 -6.86 -11.94 -17.70
CA LEU A 168 -6.68 -10.57 -17.20
C LEU A 168 -7.04 -9.55 -18.28
N LYS A 169 -6.63 -9.78 -19.53
CA LYS A 169 -6.93 -8.89 -20.66
C LYS A 169 -8.43 -8.71 -20.92
N ASN A 170 -9.23 -9.74 -20.63
CA ASN A 170 -10.69 -9.70 -20.81
C ASN A 170 -11.42 -8.95 -19.68
N ALA A 171 -10.81 -8.80 -18.50
CA ALA A 171 -11.39 -8.11 -17.35
C ALA A 171 -11.12 -6.60 -17.35
N THR A 172 -10.01 -6.16 -17.95
CA THR A 172 -9.64 -4.73 -18.05
C THR A 172 -10.36 -3.99 -19.20
N GLN A 173 -11.13 -4.70 -20.04
CA GLN A 173 -11.90 -4.13 -21.16
C GLN A 173 -13.41 -3.97 -20.86
N GLN A 174 -13.84 -4.13 -19.60
CA GLN A 174 -15.22 -3.91 -19.16
C GLN A 174 -15.32 -2.78 -18.14
#